data_AF-A0A6P2BLS9-F1
#
_entry.id   AF-A0A6P2BLS9-F1
#
_cell.length_a   1.000
_cell.length_b   1.000
_cell.length_c   1.000
_cell.angle_alpha   90.00
_cell.angle_beta   90.00
_cell.angle_gamma   90.00
#
_symmetry.space_group_name_H-M   'P 1'
#
loop_
_entity.id
_entity.type
_entity.pdbx_description
1 polymer ?
#
loop_
_entity_poly.entity_id
_entity_poly.type
_entity_poly.pdbx_seq_one_letter_code
_entity_poly.pdbx_strand_id
1 'polypeptide(L)'
;MTSTRDFIFGDNKSKLNPMQRKKLSGKALIEQVNTLNTRMIRLCYLVEQEPQECNRITLSDCHIGALGLPRPEITYSVTGSEYTLRGIIAAQQAADLIFKKIGANPFSLEQGMNYSHFINGNGYPGIGFTLDAQNYTVNLDGADHIAGSYHMGKDLRSCVVDADSRCWEHQNLYLLGSGTFPTITTANPTLTITVLTFRASRAVLKDLAVL
;
A
#
# COMPACT_ATOMS: atom_id res chain seq x y z
N MET A 1 7.97 -11.81 -9.07
CA MET A 1 9.35 -11.60 -9.57
C MET A 1 9.90 -12.97 -9.93
N THR A 2 10.31 -13.18 -11.19
CA THR A 2 11.02 -14.38 -11.61
C THR A 2 12.40 -14.36 -10.96
N SER A 3 12.65 -15.26 -10.01
CA SER A 3 13.99 -15.44 -9.48
C SER A 3 14.79 -16.17 -10.55
N THR A 4 15.39 -15.45 -11.51
CA THR A 4 16.38 -16.03 -12.45
C THR A 4 17.46 -16.79 -11.66
N ARG A 5 17.73 -16.34 -10.43
CA ARG A 5 18.53 -17.00 -9.40
C ARG A 5 18.12 -18.47 -9.19
N ASP A 6 16.84 -18.82 -9.16
CA ASP A 6 16.38 -20.21 -9.02
C ASP A 6 16.94 -21.12 -10.12
N PHE A 7 17.04 -20.62 -11.35
CA PHE A 7 17.59 -21.39 -12.46
C PHE A 7 19.12 -21.34 -12.52
N ILE A 8 19.75 -20.23 -12.13
CA ILE A 8 21.22 -20.09 -12.14
C ILE A 8 21.87 -20.99 -11.07
N PHE A 9 21.25 -21.11 -9.90
CA PHE A 9 21.81 -21.84 -8.78
C PHE A 9 21.17 -23.21 -8.56
N GLY A 10 20.07 -23.51 -9.27
CA GLY A 10 19.28 -24.71 -9.02
C GLY A 10 18.45 -24.59 -7.73
N ASP A 11 18.11 -23.38 -7.32
CA ASP A 11 17.25 -23.12 -6.17
C ASP A 11 15.79 -23.26 -6.60
N ASN A 12 14.89 -23.16 -5.63
CA ASN A 12 13.46 -23.07 -5.90
C ASN A 12 12.77 -22.12 -4.91
N LYS A 13 13.38 -20.98 -4.62
CA LYS A 13 12.87 -20.02 -3.62
C LYS A 13 11.61 -19.32 -4.11
N SER A 14 11.58 -18.96 -5.40
CA SER A 14 10.39 -18.43 -6.06
C SER A 14 9.39 -19.51 -6.48
N LYS A 15 9.74 -20.79 -6.27
CA LYS A 15 8.99 -21.99 -6.68
C LYS A 15 8.79 -22.15 -8.20
N LEU A 16 9.47 -21.36 -9.02
CA LEU A 16 9.44 -21.46 -10.49
C LEU A 16 10.28 -22.61 -11.05
N ASN A 17 11.06 -23.31 -10.22
CA ASN A 17 11.91 -24.45 -10.54
C ASN A 17 11.54 -25.73 -9.70
N PRO A 18 10.27 -26.20 -9.70
CA PRO A 18 9.73 -27.06 -8.64
C PRO A 18 10.17 -28.53 -8.66
N MET A 19 10.42 -29.10 -9.83
CA MET A 19 10.52 -30.57 -9.96
C MET A 19 11.94 -31.10 -10.09
N GLN A 20 12.92 -30.25 -10.43
CA GLN A 20 14.27 -30.71 -10.71
C GLN A 20 15.38 -29.80 -10.17
N ARG A 21 15.03 -28.64 -9.59
CA ARG A 21 16.03 -27.69 -9.05
C ARG A 21 17.18 -27.49 -10.05
N LYS A 22 16.80 -27.41 -11.33
CA LYS A 22 17.74 -27.61 -12.42
C LYS A 22 18.61 -26.36 -12.53
N LYS A 23 19.92 -26.56 -12.46
CA LYS A 23 20.88 -25.53 -12.79
C LYS A 23 20.92 -25.37 -14.31
N LEU A 24 20.65 -24.17 -14.78
CA LEU A 24 20.64 -23.82 -16.19
C LEU A 24 21.71 -22.76 -16.49
N SER A 25 22.29 -22.84 -17.67
CA SER A 25 23.24 -21.87 -18.19
C SER A 25 23.13 -21.75 -19.71
N GLY A 26 23.67 -20.68 -20.28
CA GLY A 26 23.69 -20.46 -21.73
C GLY A 26 22.29 -20.47 -22.35
N LYS A 27 22.16 -21.09 -23.53
CA LYS A 27 20.92 -21.12 -24.32
C LYS A 27 19.72 -21.67 -23.53
N ALA A 28 19.93 -22.73 -22.74
CA ALA A 28 18.87 -23.35 -21.95
C ALA A 28 18.31 -22.44 -20.84
N LEU A 29 19.17 -21.62 -20.22
CA LEU A 29 18.71 -20.63 -19.23
C LEU A 29 17.89 -19.54 -19.92
N ILE A 30 18.38 -19.03 -21.06
CA ILE A 30 17.70 -17.98 -21.83
C ILE A 30 16.32 -18.46 -22.28
N GLU A 31 16.22 -19.67 -22.83
CA GLU A 31 14.95 -20.26 -23.26
C GLU A 31 13.98 -20.39 -22.08
N GLN A 32 14.42 -20.95 -20.95
CA GLN A 32 13.56 -21.12 -19.78
C GLN A 32 13.06 -19.78 -19.23
N VAL A 33 13.94 -18.80 -19.09
CA VAL A 33 13.58 -17.46 -18.59
C VAL A 33 12.64 -16.77 -19.56
N ASN A 34 12.88 -16.85 -20.87
CA ASN A 34 12.01 -16.26 -21.88
C ASN A 34 10.62 -16.91 -21.86
N THR A 35 10.52 -18.24 -21.77
CA THR A 35 9.23 -18.93 -21.67
C THR A 35 8.41 -18.47 -20.46
N LEU A 36 9.06 -18.21 -19.33
CA LEU A 36 8.37 -17.80 -18.10
C LEU A 36 8.05 -16.30 -18.07
N ASN A 37 9.02 -15.44 -18.38
CA ASN A 37 8.88 -13.99 -18.26
C ASN A 37 7.88 -13.41 -19.27
N THR A 38 7.88 -13.93 -20.49
CA THR A 38 7.01 -13.41 -21.56
C THR A 38 5.53 -13.70 -21.35
N ARG A 39 5.20 -14.58 -20.39
CA ARG A 39 3.82 -14.99 -20.07
C ARG A 39 3.44 -14.67 -18.62
N MET A 40 4.32 -13.97 -17.89
CA MET A 40 4.07 -13.57 -16.52
C MET A 40 3.24 -12.29 -16.49
N ILE A 41 2.16 -12.32 -15.73
CA ILE A 41 1.32 -11.15 -15.45
C ILE A 41 1.25 -10.98 -13.94
N ARG A 42 1.42 -9.74 -13.48
CA ARG A 42 1.13 -9.34 -12.10
C ARG A 42 0.00 -8.32 -12.15
N LEU A 43 -1.03 -8.57 -11.34
CA LEU A 43 -2.09 -7.60 -11.10
C LEU A 43 -1.92 -7.10 -9.66
N CYS A 44 -1.94 -5.78 -9.50
CA CYS A 44 -2.03 -5.13 -8.19
C CYS A 44 -3.32 -4.30 -8.18
N TYR A 45 -3.99 -4.28 -7.03
CA TYR A 45 -5.18 -3.47 -6.83
C TYR A 45 -5.02 -2.65 -5.54
N LEU A 46 -5.49 -1.41 -5.58
CA LEU A 46 -5.51 -0.50 -4.44
C LEU A 46 -6.95 -0.35 -3.98
N VAL A 47 -7.18 -0.57 -2.69
CA VAL A 47 -8.50 -0.45 -2.07
C VAL A 47 -8.47 0.78 -1.19
N GLU A 48 -9.52 1.60 -1.28
CA GLU A 48 -9.64 2.75 -0.40
C GLU A 48 -9.79 2.29 1.05
N GLN A 49 -8.97 2.88 1.92
CA GLN A 49 -9.10 2.74 3.35
C GLN A 49 -9.93 3.89 3.92
N GLU A 50 -10.99 3.55 4.63
CA GLU A 50 -11.76 4.53 5.39
C GLU A 50 -10.88 5.17 6.48
N PRO A 51 -10.94 6.50 6.68
CA PRO A 51 -10.25 7.15 7.80
C PRO A 51 -10.77 6.60 9.13
N GLN A 52 -9.86 6.14 10.00
CA GLN A 52 -10.23 5.62 11.32
C GLN A 52 -9.44 6.34 12.40
N GLU A 53 -10.13 6.86 13.42
CA GLU A 53 -9.49 7.57 14.54
C GLU A 53 -8.49 6.71 15.34
N CYS A 54 -8.67 5.38 15.31
CA CYS A 54 -7.75 4.45 15.96
C CYS A 54 -6.40 4.34 15.23
N ASN A 55 -6.34 4.71 13.95
CA ASN A 55 -5.12 4.69 13.16
C ASN A 55 -4.39 6.02 13.33
N ARG A 56 -3.15 5.95 13.84
CA ARG A 56 -2.39 7.16 14.19
C ARG A 56 -0.90 6.93 14.13
N ILE A 57 -0.19 8.03 13.99
CA ILE A 57 1.26 8.11 14.11
C ILE A 57 1.56 9.01 15.31
N THR A 58 2.37 8.52 16.24
CA THR A 58 2.84 9.26 17.42
C THR A 58 4.36 9.25 17.47
N LEU A 59 4.95 10.03 18.37
CA LEU A 59 6.37 9.96 18.66
C LEU A 59 6.62 8.86 19.70
N SER A 60 7.65 8.06 19.52
CA SER A 60 8.03 7.03 20.50
C SER A 60 8.78 7.64 21.69
N ASP A 61 8.37 7.30 22.91
CA ASP A 61 8.98 7.80 24.14
C ASP A 61 10.33 7.14 24.48
N CYS A 62 10.62 5.97 23.87
CA CYS A 62 11.78 5.15 24.22
C CYS A 62 12.72 4.85 23.04
N HIS A 63 12.31 5.16 21.81
CA HIS A 63 13.11 4.90 20.62
C HIS A 63 13.55 6.20 19.95
N ILE A 64 14.85 6.45 19.98
CA ILE A 64 15.48 7.59 19.31
C ILE A 64 16.14 7.12 18.02
N GLY A 65 15.94 7.88 16.95
CA GLY A 65 16.56 7.65 15.64
C GLY A 65 18.01 8.12 15.60
N ALA A 66 18.69 7.80 14.49
CA ALA A 66 20.10 8.17 14.29
C ALA A 66 20.34 9.70 14.27
N LEU A 67 19.29 10.49 14.00
CA LEU A 67 19.34 11.96 14.01
C LEU A 67 19.01 12.59 15.38
N GLY A 68 18.87 11.78 16.43
CA GLY A 68 18.49 12.27 17.77
C GLY A 68 17.00 12.61 17.92
N LEU A 69 16.18 12.38 16.89
CA LEU A 69 14.73 12.59 16.91
C LEU A 69 13.99 11.32 17.38
N PRO A 70 12.86 11.43 18.09
CA PRO A 70 11.99 10.29 18.37
C PRO A 70 11.60 9.55 17.08
N ARG A 71 11.62 8.22 17.11
CA ARG A 71 11.12 7.41 15.98
C ARG A 71 9.59 7.51 15.89
N PRO A 72 9.01 7.46 14.68
CA PRO A 72 7.57 7.33 14.52
C PRO A 72 7.07 6.00 15.10
N GLU A 73 6.02 6.06 15.90
CA GLU A 73 5.27 4.92 16.41
C GLU A 73 3.92 4.86 15.71
N ILE A 74 3.60 3.73 15.09
CA ILE A 74 2.43 3.59 14.20
C ILE A 74 1.45 2.61 14.83
N THR A 75 0.25 3.08 15.14
CA THR A 75 -0.91 2.23 15.44
C THR A 75 -1.74 2.12 14.17
N TYR A 76 -1.91 0.92 13.64
CA TYR A 76 -2.59 0.70 12.37
C TYR A 76 -3.41 -0.58 12.37
N SER A 77 -4.65 -0.47 11.93
CA SER A 77 -5.57 -1.57 11.65
C SER A 77 -6.46 -1.21 10.46
N VAL A 78 -6.91 -2.21 9.74
CA VAL A 78 -7.98 -2.07 8.73
C VAL A 78 -9.23 -2.88 9.09
N THR A 79 -9.16 -3.70 10.15
CA THR A 79 -10.23 -4.65 10.49
C THR A 79 -11.45 -3.96 11.12
N GLY A 80 -11.34 -2.67 11.46
CA GLY A 80 -12.45 -1.90 12.01
C GLY A 80 -13.37 -1.27 10.96
N SER A 81 -13.06 -1.37 9.65
CA SER A 81 -13.87 -0.77 8.58
C SER A 81 -14.51 -1.84 7.70
N GLU A 82 -15.81 -2.07 7.88
CA GLU A 82 -16.56 -2.98 7.01
C GLU A 82 -16.49 -2.55 5.54
N TYR A 83 -16.51 -1.24 5.27
CA TYR A 83 -16.36 -0.68 3.93
C TYR A 83 -15.06 -1.14 3.27
N THR A 84 -13.92 -0.94 3.95
CA THR A 84 -12.61 -1.34 3.43
C THR A 84 -12.50 -2.86 3.28
N LEU A 85 -13.02 -3.64 4.24
CA LEU A 85 -13.00 -5.11 4.17
C LEU A 85 -13.82 -5.64 2.98
N ARG A 86 -15.02 -5.09 2.74
CA ARG A 86 -15.83 -5.41 1.56
C ARG A 86 -15.14 -5.01 0.26
N GLY A 87 -14.45 -3.86 0.24
CA GLY A 87 -13.64 -3.42 -0.89
C GLY A 87 -12.51 -4.39 -1.24
N ILE A 88 -11.82 -4.94 -0.22
CA ILE A 88 -10.77 -5.96 -0.41
C ILE A 88 -11.35 -7.23 -1.02
N ILE A 89 -12.50 -7.72 -0.51
CA ILE A 89 -13.17 -8.91 -1.05
C ILE A 89 -13.56 -8.69 -2.52
N ALA A 90 -14.18 -7.55 -2.84
CA ALA A 90 -14.60 -7.23 -4.20
C ALA A 90 -13.40 -7.13 -5.16
N ALA A 91 -12.29 -6.51 -4.73
CA ALA A 91 -11.08 -6.40 -5.53
C ALA A 91 -10.45 -7.77 -5.83
N GLN A 92 -10.39 -8.66 -4.82
CA GLN A 92 -9.93 -10.03 -5.00
C GLN A 92 -10.82 -10.81 -5.98
N GLN A 93 -12.14 -10.74 -5.84
CA GLN A 93 -13.08 -11.38 -6.75
C GLN A 93 -12.92 -10.88 -8.20
N ALA A 94 -12.72 -9.58 -8.39
CA ALA A 94 -12.46 -9.01 -9.71
C ALA A 94 -11.14 -9.52 -10.31
N ALA A 95 -10.07 -9.58 -9.51
CA ALA A 95 -8.78 -10.14 -9.92
C ALA A 95 -8.90 -11.61 -10.35
N ASP A 96 -9.61 -12.43 -9.56
CA ASP A 96 -9.83 -13.85 -9.86
C ASP A 96 -10.60 -14.04 -11.18
N LEU A 97 -11.61 -13.20 -11.42
CA LEU A 97 -12.36 -13.20 -12.68
C LEU A 97 -11.47 -12.82 -13.87
N ILE A 98 -10.61 -11.81 -13.74
CA ILE A 98 -9.66 -11.41 -14.78
C ILE A 98 -8.72 -12.58 -15.10
N PHE A 99 -8.08 -13.17 -14.10
CA PHE A 99 -7.16 -14.30 -14.31
C PHE A 99 -7.85 -15.50 -14.95
N LYS A 100 -9.08 -15.82 -14.50
CA LYS A 100 -9.90 -16.88 -15.11
C LYS A 100 -10.19 -16.59 -16.58
N LYS A 101 -10.54 -15.35 -16.92
CA LYS A 101 -10.93 -14.96 -18.30
C LYS A 101 -9.76 -14.98 -19.27
N ILE A 102 -8.55 -14.63 -18.82
CA ILE A 102 -7.35 -14.68 -19.68
C ILE A 102 -6.73 -16.08 -19.75
N GLY A 103 -7.35 -17.09 -19.11
CA GLY A 103 -6.81 -18.44 -19.03
C GLY A 103 -5.44 -18.48 -18.34
N ALA A 104 -5.20 -17.53 -17.41
CA ALA A 104 -3.98 -17.57 -16.62
C ALA A 104 -4.03 -18.83 -15.78
N ASN A 105 -3.03 -19.69 -15.93
CA ASN A 105 -2.82 -20.76 -14.98
C ASN A 105 -2.38 -20.08 -13.67
N PRO A 106 -3.21 -20.08 -12.61
CA PRO A 106 -2.68 -19.68 -11.32
C PRO A 106 -1.54 -20.65 -11.05
N PHE A 107 -0.33 -20.13 -10.82
CA PHE A 107 0.67 -20.93 -10.13
C PHE A 107 0.02 -21.25 -8.76
N SER A 108 -0.49 -22.47 -8.65
CA SER A 108 -1.72 -22.79 -7.91
C SER A 108 -1.69 -22.50 -6.41
N LEU A 109 -2.87 -22.23 -5.85
CA LEU A 109 -3.15 -22.20 -4.41
C LEU A 109 -2.86 -23.54 -3.71
N GLU A 110 -2.97 -24.68 -4.42
CA GLU A 110 -2.58 -26.01 -3.89
C GLU A 110 -1.08 -26.13 -3.60
N GLN A 111 -0.24 -25.28 -4.22
CA GLN A 111 1.21 -25.21 -3.98
C GLN A 111 1.62 -23.99 -3.13
N GLY A 112 0.66 -23.24 -2.57
CA GLY A 112 0.94 -22.10 -1.67
C GLY A 112 1.52 -20.87 -2.38
N MET A 113 1.24 -20.69 -3.67
CA MET A 113 1.95 -19.76 -4.55
C MET A 113 1.19 -18.46 -4.81
N ASN A 114 0.83 -17.76 -3.75
CA ASN A 114 0.50 -16.33 -3.84
C ASN A 114 1.81 -15.54 -3.80
N TYR A 115 2.21 -14.89 -4.89
CA TYR A 115 3.38 -13.98 -4.92
C TYR A 115 3.14 -12.67 -4.17
N SER A 116 1.92 -12.46 -3.65
CA SER A 116 1.66 -11.51 -2.58
C SER A 116 2.11 -12.20 -1.30
N HIS A 117 3.27 -11.84 -0.75
CA HIS A 117 3.84 -12.52 0.42
C HIS A 117 2.85 -12.52 1.60
N PHE A 118 2.32 -13.69 1.99
CA PHE A 118 1.71 -13.86 3.32
C PHE A 118 2.82 -13.86 4.35
N ILE A 119 2.63 -13.19 5.49
CA ILE A 119 3.40 -13.60 6.67
C ILE A 119 2.45 -13.89 7.83
N ASN A 120 2.66 -15.07 8.41
CA ASN A 120 1.91 -15.68 9.48
C ASN A 120 2.64 -15.43 10.81
N GLY A 121 2.44 -16.33 11.79
CA GLY A 121 2.49 -16.14 13.25
C GLY A 121 3.71 -15.55 13.95
N ASN A 122 4.38 -14.53 13.39
CA ASN A 122 4.79 -13.27 14.05
C ASN A 122 5.66 -12.36 13.13
N GLY A 123 5.34 -12.21 11.84
CA GLY A 123 6.10 -11.32 10.94
C GLY A 123 5.33 -10.71 9.76
N TYR A 124 4.01 -10.55 9.92
CA TYR A 124 2.88 -10.30 8.98
C TYR A 124 3.09 -9.36 7.76
N PRO A 125 2.38 -9.60 6.61
CA PRO A 125 1.02 -9.05 6.46
C PRO A 125 0.03 -9.99 5.74
N GLY A 126 -0.61 -10.87 6.52
CA GLY A 126 -1.95 -11.35 6.23
C GLY A 126 -2.90 -10.90 7.36
N ILE A 127 -4.05 -10.31 7.04
CA ILE A 127 -5.09 -10.04 8.04
C ILE A 127 -6.14 -11.13 8.00
N GLY A 128 -6.58 -11.58 9.17
CA GLY A 128 -7.74 -12.45 9.33
C GLY A 128 -8.92 -11.63 9.83
N PHE A 129 -10.08 -11.79 9.23
CA PHE A 129 -11.31 -11.15 9.69
C PHE A 129 -12.54 -12.00 9.35
N THR A 130 -13.63 -11.77 10.08
CA THR A 130 -14.91 -12.43 9.83
C THR A 130 -15.90 -11.41 9.30
N LEU A 131 -16.56 -11.72 8.19
CA LEU A 131 -17.64 -10.92 7.62
C LEU A 131 -18.74 -11.86 7.16
N ASP A 132 -20.00 -11.54 7.45
CA ASP A 132 -21.16 -12.35 7.06
C ASP A 132 -21.03 -13.84 7.48
N ALA A 133 -20.52 -14.09 8.69
CA ALA A 133 -20.19 -15.41 9.26
C ALA A 133 -19.15 -16.24 8.46
N GLN A 134 -18.45 -15.63 7.51
CA GLN A 134 -17.35 -16.23 6.76
C GLN A 134 -16.01 -15.68 7.23
N ASN A 135 -15.02 -16.55 7.37
CA ASN A 135 -13.65 -16.18 7.70
C ASN A 135 -12.85 -15.91 6.43
N TYR A 136 -12.17 -14.76 6.41
CA TYR A 136 -11.30 -14.34 5.32
C TYR A 136 -9.87 -14.23 5.82
N THR A 137 -8.92 -14.50 4.93
CA THR A 137 -7.50 -14.20 5.14
C THR A 137 -6.96 -13.58 3.87
N VAL A 138 -6.48 -12.34 3.96
CA VAL A 138 -6.03 -11.56 2.80
C VAL A 138 -4.67 -10.96 3.07
N ASN A 139 -3.88 -10.78 2.02
CA ASN A 139 -2.60 -10.09 2.10
C ASN A 139 -2.78 -8.60 1.91
N LEU A 140 -2.10 -7.83 2.74
CA LEU A 140 -1.99 -6.39 2.57
C LEU A 140 -0.54 -6.06 2.29
N ASP A 141 -0.30 -5.23 1.29
CA ASP A 141 1.01 -4.69 1.03
C ASP A 141 0.94 -3.17 1.17
N GLY A 142 2.01 -2.57 1.69
CA GLY A 142 2.09 -1.13 1.79
C GLY A 142 2.13 -0.52 0.39
N ALA A 143 1.21 0.41 0.10
CA ALA A 143 1.16 1.08 -1.20
C ALA A 143 2.06 2.31 -1.30
N ASP A 144 2.85 2.61 -0.24
CA ASP A 144 3.63 3.84 -0.10
C ASP A 144 2.81 5.15 -0.24
N HIS A 145 1.50 5.09 0.03
CA HIS A 145 0.54 6.19 -0.09
C HIS A 145 0.00 6.64 1.29
N ILE A 146 0.90 6.97 2.23
CA ILE A 146 0.52 7.41 3.58
C ILE A 146 -0.26 8.73 3.50
N ALA A 147 -1.38 8.85 4.19
CA ALA A 147 -2.27 10.01 4.11
C ALA A 147 -3.04 10.28 5.41
N GLY A 148 -3.64 11.47 5.51
CA GLY A 148 -4.57 11.83 6.58
C GLY A 148 -3.97 12.15 7.96
N SER A 149 -2.64 12.14 8.11
CA SER A 149 -1.98 12.39 9.40
C SER A 149 -2.11 13.83 9.94
N TYR A 150 -2.50 14.79 9.09
CA TYR A 150 -2.79 16.17 9.45
C TYR A 150 -3.89 16.70 8.52
N HIS A 151 -5.01 15.99 8.48
CA HIS A 151 -6.02 16.16 7.44
C HIS A 151 -6.67 17.56 7.46
N MET A 152 -7.12 17.96 6.27
CA MET A 152 -7.91 19.18 6.11
C MET A 152 -9.35 19.00 6.57
N GLY A 153 -10.00 20.11 6.89
CA GLY A 153 -11.46 20.17 6.97
C GLY A 153 -11.95 21.57 7.32
N LYS A 154 -13.01 21.65 8.12
CA LYS A 154 -13.83 22.88 8.24
C LYS A 154 -13.72 23.59 9.58
N ASP A 155 -13.07 22.99 10.58
CA ASP A 155 -12.96 23.57 11.92
C ASP A 155 -11.68 23.12 12.63
N LEU A 156 -11.23 23.95 13.59
CA LEU A 156 -10.00 23.70 14.34
C LEU A 156 -10.10 22.51 15.32
N ARG A 157 -11.31 22.08 15.68
CA ARG A 157 -11.51 21.04 16.70
C ARG A 157 -11.33 19.64 16.14
N SER A 158 -11.61 19.48 14.85
CA SER A 158 -11.61 18.17 14.18
C SER A 158 -10.52 18.03 13.13
N CYS A 159 -9.86 19.11 12.70
CA CYS A 159 -8.94 19.12 11.57
C CYS A 159 -7.69 19.95 11.87
N VAL A 160 -6.57 19.62 11.22
CA VAL A 160 -5.29 20.33 11.44
C VAL A 160 -5.14 21.54 10.52
N VAL A 161 -5.63 21.42 9.29
CA VAL A 161 -5.55 22.48 8.28
C VAL A 161 -6.91 22.79 7.66
N ASP A 162 -7.04 23.97 7.08
CA ASP A 162 -8.20 24.36 6.27
C ASP A 162 -8.09 23.85 4.83
N ALA A 163 -9.03 24.27 3.97
CA ALA A 163 -9.01 23.91 2.56
C ALA A 163 -7.76 24.43 1.82
N ASP A 164 -7.18 25.55 2.19
CA ASP A 164 -5.97 26.07 1.56
C ASP A 164 -4.68 25.47 2.15
N SER A 165 -4.82 24.44 2.98
CA SER A 165 -3.72 23.75 3.69
C SER A 165 -3.00 24.65 4.71
N ARG A 166 -3.69 25.70 5.17
CA ARG A 166 -3.24 26.57 6.25
C ARG A 166 -3.59 25.96 7.58
N CYS A 167 -2.66 25.98 8.54
CA CYS A 167 -2.91 25.51 9.88
C CYS A 167 -3.97 26.38 10.58
N TRP A 168 -4.94 25.75 11.23
CA TRP A 168 -5.97 26.50 11.95
C TRP A 168 -5.39 27.31 13.12
N GLU A 169 -4.45 26.74 13.86
CA GLU A 169 -3.85 27.38 15.05
C GLU A 169 -2.79 28.42 14.70
N HIS A 170 -2.18 28.34 13.51
CA HIS A 170 -1.07 29.19 13.10
C HIS A 170 -1.28 29.73 11.68
N GLN A 171 -1.72 30.99 11.58
CA GLN A 171 -2.09 31.61 10.29
C GLN A 171 -0.90 31.85 9.34
N ASN A 172 0.33 31.74 9.83
CA ASN A 172 1.56 31.83 9.04
C ASN A 172 2.20 30.46 8.75
N LEU A 173 1.50 29.36 9.03
CA LEU A 173 1.99 27.99 8.83
C LEU A 173 1.10 27.24 7.84
N TYR A 174 1.73 26.59 6.87
CA TYR A 174 1.08 25.74 5.87
C TYR A 174 1.68 24.34 5.92
N LEU A 175 0.83 23.31 5.87
CA LEU A 175 1.25 21.91 5.83
C LEU A 175 0.84 21.31 4.50
N LEU A 176 1.77 20.67 3.79
CA LEU A 176 1.54 20.13 2.44
C LEU A 176 1.79 18.63 2.40
N GLY A 177 1.28 17.96 1.36
CA GLY A 177 1.43 16.52 1.16
C GLY A 177 0.13 15.75 1.40
N SER A 178 0.19 14.43 1.26
CA SER A 178 -0.97 13.54 1.42
C SER A 178 -1.50 13.48 2.85
N GLY A 179 -0.74 13.95 3.84
CA GLY A 179 -1.21 14.09 5.21
C GLY A 179 -2.44 15.02 5.32
N THR A 180 -2.64 15.95 4.39
CA THR A 180 -3.81 16.84 4.37
C THR A 180 -5.08 16.16 3.86
N PHE A 181 -5.02 14.92 3.37
CA PHE A 181 -6.15 14.31 2.66
C PHE A 181 -7.17 13.77 3.66
N PRO A 182 -8.45 14.19 3.59
CA PRO A 182 -9.51 13.58 4.41
C PRO A 182 -9.82 12.15 3.94
N THR A 183 -9.62 11.87 2.64
CA THR A 183 -9.76 10.54 2.03
C THR A 183 -8.64 10.31 1.02
N ILE A 184 -8.10 9.09 0.95
CA ILE A 184 -6.98 8.76 0.06
C ILE A 184 -7.42 8.29 -1.33
N THR A 185 -8.68 7.86 -1.49
CA THR A 185 -9.22 7.25 -2.72
C THR A 185 -8.44 5.99 -3.13
N THR A 186 -8.63 5.51 -4.36
CA THR A 186 -7.91 4.33 -4.91
C THR A 186 -6.75 4.71 -5.83
N ALA A 187 -6.59 5.99 -6.18
CA ALA A 187 -5.58 6.46 -7.13
C ALA A 187 -4.31 6.93 -6.42
N ASN A 188 -3.17 6.90 -7.12
CA ASN A 188 -1.90 7.38 -6.59
C ASN A 188 -1.98 8.90 -6.26
N PRO A 189 -1.52 9.34 -5.06
CA PRO A 189 -1.86 10.65 -4.53
C PRO A 189 -1.07 11.81 -5.14
N THR A 190 0.05 11.56 -5.81
CA THR A 190 1.03 12.60 -6.22
C THR A 190 0.44 13.72 -7.06
N LEU A 191 -0.50 13.41 -7.96
CA LEU A 191 -1.17 14.45 -8.76
C LEU A 191 -2.05 15.34 -7.87
N THR A 192 -2.80 14.73 -6.96
CA THR A 192 -3.61 15.47 -5.97
C THR A 192 -2.74 16.34 -5.07
N ILE A 193 -1.59 15.81 -4.61
CA ILE A 193 -0.60 16.58 -3.82
C ILE A 193 -0.13 17.81 -4.62
N THR A 194 0.19 17.63 -5.90
CA THR A 194 0.61 18.73 -6.78
C THR A 194 -0.47 19.82 -6.88
N VAL A 195 -1.72 19.44 -7.12
CA VAL A 195 -2.84 20.39 -7.23
C VAL A 195 -3.07 21.15 -5.93
N LEU A 196 -3.04 20.45 -4.78
CA LEU A 196 -3.19 21.07 -3.47
C LEU A 196 -2.04 22.01 -3.13
N THR A 197 -0.83 21.67 -3.53
CA THR A 197 0.35 22.54 -3.40
C THR A 197 0.15 23.84 -4.18
N PHE A 198 -0.33 23.78 -5.43
CA PHE A 198 -0.65 24.99 -6.18
C PHE A 198 -1.75 25.84 -5.53
N ARG A 199 -2.76 25.20 -4.94
CA ARG A 199 -3.81 25.91 -4.19
C ARG A 199 -3.23 26.64 -2.98
N ALA A 200 -2.45 25.95 -2.16
CA ALA A 200 -1.78 26.53 -0.99
C ALA A 200 -0.84 27.67 -1.38
N SER A 201 -0.03 27.52 -2.44
CA SER A 201 0.85 28.59 -2.94
C SER A 201 0.09 29.86 -3.30
N ARG A 202 -1.12 29.76 -3.86
CA ARG A 202 -1.96 30.94 -4.13
C ARG A 202 -2.46 31.61 -2.86
N ALA A 203 -2.77 30.84 -1.82
CA ALA A 203 -3.16 31.38 -0.52
C ALA A 203 -1.98 32.09 0.17
N VAL A 204 -0.80 31.47 0.16
CA VAL A 204 0.45 32.09 0.64
C VAL A 204 0.71 33.43 -0.08
N LEU A 205 0.61 33.48 -1.41
CA LEU A 205 0.81 34.72 -2.16
C LEU A 205 -0.20 35.81 -1.78
N LYS A 206 -1.45 35.46 -1.50
CA LYS A 206 -2.46 36.42 -1.03
C LYS A 206 -2.13 36.97 0.34
N ASP A 207 -1.72 36.11 1.27
CA ASP A 207 -1.35 36.53 2.63
C ASP A 207 -0.11 37.43 2.62
N LEU A 208 0.88 37.12 1.77
CA LEU A 208 2.09 37.94 1.64
C LEU A 208 1.83 39.28 0.96
N ALA A 209 0.80 39.41 0.12
CA ALA A 209 0.47 40.66 -0.57
C ALA A 209 -0.18 41.71 0.35
N VAL A 210 -0.60 41.33 1.56
CA VAL A 210 -1.20 42.22 2.56
C VAL A 210 -0.27 42.53 3.73
N LEU A 211 0.99 42.05 3.68
CA LEU A 211 2.08 42.43 4.58
C LEU A 211 2.79 43.69 4.07
#